data_AF-A0A7C4WGS5-F1
#
_entry.id   AF-A0A7C4WGS5-F1
#
_cell.length_a   1.000
_cell.length_b   1.000
_cell.length_c   1.000
_cell.angle_alpha   90.00
_cell.angle_beta   90.00
_cell.angle_gamma   90.00
#
_symmetry.space_group_name_H-M   'P 1'
#
loop_
_entity.id
_entity.type
_entity.pdbx_description
1 polymer ?
#
loop_
_entity_poly.entity_id
_entity_poly.type
_entity_poly.pdbx_seq_one_letter_code
_entity_poly.pdbx_strand_id
1 'polypeptide(L)'
;LKPLVEKAEAIVDAIFGTGIRGSIREPYRTAIQIINSSKAFKLSVDIPSGINPDTGEVEDIAVRADMTVTFHRVKKGIPASTEYCGEIIIAPIGIPPEAELVMGPGDLQDALIDFSRESKPIGLVNPDEEIIEILSKLDTKVYLDDPLNKPIVYIGESVEEYQEINPRSIVLSEGLRRESKVAIIKESSVRMQSINDKSRRAKELAVDHGKIIYLQSDIDVVSDGDKCKISWYSRPLGRTGSMTLRAMILFLLSHNVDLFRACCAAGYLAGYVEENGLEKLSSELTYRKSRISL
;
A
#
# COMPACT_ATOMS: atom_id res chain seq x y z
N LEU A 1 -16.09 0.36 -37.74
CA LEU A 1 -14.70 0.06 -37.32
C LEU A 1 -13.88 -0.61 -38.43
N LYS A 2 -14.29 -1.79 -38.94
CA LYS A 2 -13.52 -2.59 -39.92
C LYS A 2 -12.95 -1.81 -41.13
N PRO A 3 -13.71 -0.99 -41.87
CA PRO A 3 -13.16 -0.26 -43.04
C PRO A 3 -12.12 0.80 -42.69
N LEU A 4 -12.14 1.32 -41.46
CA LEU A 4 -11.14 2.28 -40.98
C LEU A 4 -9.85 1.54 -40.60
N VAL A 5 -9.98 0.41 -39.91
CA VAL A 5 -8.86 -0.42 -39.47
C VAL A 5 -8.10 -1.03 -40.65
N GLU A 6 -8.79 -1.46 -41.71
CA GLU A 6 -8.17 -2.02 -42.92
C GLU A 6 -7.31 -1.01 -43.69
N LYS A 7 -7.61 0.29 -43.57
CA LYS A 7 -6.88 1.38 -44.24
C LYS A 7 -5.82 2.01 -43.34
N ALA A 8 -5.75 1.62 -42.07
CA ALA A 8 -4.82 2.20 -41.12
C ALA A 8 -3.42 1.63 -41.34
N GLU A 9 -2.41 2.50 -41.28
CA GLU A 9 -1.00 2.09 -41.25
C GLU A 9 -0.55 1.77 -39.81
N ALA A 10 -1.17 2.45 -38.83
CA ALA A 10 -0.97 2.21 -37.41
C ALA A 10 -2.31 2.30 -36.64
N ILE A 11 -2.39 1.54 -35.54
CA ILE A 11 -3.55 1.48 -34.64
C ILE A 11 -3.04 1.71 -33.23
N VAL A 12 -3.68 2.62 -32.51
CA VAL A 12 -3.40 2.87 -31.09
C VAL A 12 -4.48 2.21 -30.25
N ASP A 13 -4.09 1.18 -29.51
CA ASP A 13 -4.90 0.53 -28.50
C ASP A 13 -4.81 1.30 -27.18
N ALA A 14 -5.87 2.05 -26.88
CA ALA A 14 -6.10 2.73 -25.61
C ALA A 14 -7.52 2.43 -25.09
N ILE A 15 -8.02 1.22 -25.34
CA ILE A 15 -9.38 0.82 -24.97
C ILE A 15 -9.45 0.58 -23.46
N PHE A 16 -8.52 -0.20 -22.92
CA PHE A 16 -8.41 -0.53 -21.51
C PHE A 16 -6.96 -0.41 -21.03
N GLY A 17 -6.78 0.01 -19.78
CA GLY A 17 -5.50 -0.01 -19.05
C GLY A 17 -5.63 -0.83 -17.76
N THR A 18 -5.04 -0.34 -16.67
CA THR A 18 -5.03 -1.03 -15.36
C THR A 18 -6.41 -1.23 -14.71
N GLY A 19 -7.45 -0.50 -15.13
CA GLY A 19 -8.79 -0.58 -14.55
C GLY A 19 -9.61 -1.80 -14.98
N ILE A 20 -9.09 -2.65 -15.87
CA ILE A 20 -9.83 -3.80 -16.39
C ILE A 20 -9.98 -4.91 -15.35
N ARG A 21 -11.18 -5.50 -15.28
CA ARG A 21 -11.51 -6.62 -14.41
C ARG A 21 -12.43 -7.59 -15.15
N GLY A 22 -12.04 -8.87 -15.18
CA GLY A 22 -12.82 -9.95 -15.80
C GLY A 22 -12.88 -9.90 -17.33
N SER A 23 -13.74 -10.75 -17.90
CA SER A 23 -13.89 -10.95 -19.35
C SER A 23 -14.24 -9.69 -20.14
N ILE A 24 -13.64 -9.54 -21.34
CA ILE A 24 -13.99 -8.47 -22.29
C ILE A 24 -15.40 -8.68 -22.83
N ARG A 25 -16.26 -7.66 -22.70
CA ARG A 25 -17.62 -7.66 -23.24
C ARG A 25 -17.69 -6.95 -24.59
N GLU A 26 -18.77 -7.19 -25.33
CA GLU A 26 -19.09 -6.40 -26.52
C GLU A 26 -19.38 -4.93 -26.16
N PRO A 27 -19.06 -3.96 -27.04
CA PRO A 27 -18.51 -4.14 -28.40
C PRO A 27 -16.96 -4.25 -28.44
N TYR A 28 -16.29 -4.19 -27.29
CA TYR A 28 -14.83 -4.14 -27.22
C TYR A 28 -14.18 -5.44 -27.65
N ARG A 29 -14.83 -6.57 -27.36
CA ARG A 29 -14.39 -7.89 -27.82
C ARG A 29 -14.27 -7.94 -29.35
N THR A 30 -15.33 -7.54 -30.06
CA THR A 30 -15.30 -7.43 -31.53
C THR A 30 -14.24 -6.42 -32.01
N ALA A 31 -14.06 -5.31 -31.30
CA ALA A 31 -13.03 -4.33 -31.66
C ALA A 31 -11.61 -4.91 -31.58
N ILE A 32 -11.28 -5.63 -30.50
CA ILE A 32 -9.99 -6.31 -30.33
C ILE A 32 -9.77 -7.36 -31.43
N GLN A 33 -10.81 -8.14 -31.77
CA GLN A 33 -10.73 -9.09 -32.90
C GLN A 33 -10.37 -8.39 -34.22
N ILE A 34 -11.02 -7.26 -34.52
CA ILE A 34 -10.75 -6.48 -35.74
C ILE A 34 -9.32 -5.93 -35.71
N ILE A 35 -8.87 -5.38 -34.58
CA ILE A 35 -7.50 -4.87 -34.40
C ILE A 35 -6.47 -5.96 -34.66
N ASN A 36 -6.62 -7.13 -34.02
CA ASN A 36 -5.70 -8.26 -34.15
C ASN A 36 -5.66 -8.84 -35.57
N SER A 37 -6.74 -8.69 -36.35
CA SER A 37 -6.78 -9.11 -37.76
C SER A 37 -6.06 -8.14 -38.71
N SER A 38 -5.73 -6.93 -38.24
CA SER A 38 -5.06 -5.92 -39.06
C SER A 38 -3.55 -6.17 -39.18
N LYS A 39 -3.03 -5.86 -40.37
CA LYS A 39 -1.57 -5.83 -40.64
C LYS A 39 -0.91 -4.51 -40.25
N ALA A 40 -1.69 -3.52 -39.81
CA ALA A 40 -1.18 -2.25 -39.31
C ALA A 40 -0.26 -2.44 -38.11
N PHE A 41 0.64 -1.48 -37.89
CA PHE A 41 1.44 -1.41 -36.67
C PHE A 41 0.54 -1.14 -35.46
N LYS A 42 0.60 -1.97 -34.42
CA LYS A 42 -0.27 -1.89 -33.24
C LYS A 42 0.54 -1.39 -32.05
N LEU A 43 0.17 -0.22 -31.53
CA LEU A 43 0.74 0.37 -30.33
C LEU A 43 -0.28 0.32 -29.21
N SER A 44 0.03 -0.39 -28.13
CA SER A 44 -0.80 -0.38 -26.91
C SER A 44 -0.29 0.66 -25.92
N VAL A 45 -1.25 1.36 -25.31
CA VAL A 45 -1.02 2.35 -24.27
C VAL A 45 -1.22 1.66 -22.92
N ASP A 46 -0.25 1.83 -22.02
CA ASP A 46 -0.20 1.28 -20.66
C ASP A 46 0.01 -0.24 -20.59
N ILE A 47 -0.93 -1.01 -21.10
CA ILE A 47 -0.90 -2.48 -21.25
C ILE A 47 -1.87 -2.86 -22.39
N PRO A 48 -1.58 -3.88 -23.21
CA PRO A 48 -2.53 -4.30 -24.23
C PRO A 48 -3.91 -4.64 -23.65
N SER A 49 -4.95 -4.08 -24.26
CA SER A 49 -6.33 -4.26 -23.81
C SER A 49 -6.70 -5.74 -23.79
N GLY A 50 -7.23 -6.20 -22.65
CA GLY A 50 -7.59 -7.61 -22.43
C GLY A 50 -6.61 -8.41 -21.57
N ILE A 51 -5.47 -7.81 -21.20
CA ILE A 51 -4.53 -8.40 -20.23
C ILE A 51 -4.86 -7.91 -18.82
N ASN A 52 -4.86 -8.83 -17.86
CA ASN A 52 -4.90 -8.48 -16.45
C ASN A 52 -3.57 -7.79 -16.05
N PRO A 53 -3.58 -6.52 -15.60
CA PRO A 53 -2.37 -5.76 -15.28
C PRO A 53 -1.58 -6.31 -14.08
N ASP A 54 -2.23 -7.09 -13.23
CA ASP A 54 -1.65 -7.62 -12.00
C ASP A 54 -1.08 -9.03 -12.21
N THR A 55 -1.77 -9.87 -12.99
CA THR A 55 -1.39 -11.29 -13.18
C THR A 55 -0.81 -11.60 -14.56
N GLY A 56 -1.09 -10.79 -15.57
CA GLY A 56 -0.74 -11.05 -16.97
C GLY A 56 -1.69 -12.01 -17.67
N GLU A 57 -2.70 -12.53 -16.97
CA GLU A 57 -3.67 -13.46 -17.52
C GLU A 57 -4.55 -12.79 -18.59
N VAL A 58 -4.86 -13.55 -19.64
CA VAL A 58 -5.82 -13.20 -20.68
C VAL A 58 -6.99 -14.18 -20.57
N GLU A 59 -8.15 -13.70 -20.13
CA GLU A 59 -9.31 -14.57 -19.88
C GLU A 59 -10.00 -15.05 -21.17
N ASP A 60 -10.04 -14.21 -22.21
CA ASP A 60 -10.69 -14.52 -23.49
C ASP A 60 -9.89 -13.99 -24.68
N ILE A 61 -9.70 -12.67 -24.77
CA ILE A 61 -8.95 -12.04 -25.86
C ILE A 61 -8.18 -10.83 -25.37
N ALA A 62 -6.98 -10.62 -25.91
CA ALA A 62 -6.20 -9.42 -25.73
C ALA A 62 -5.66 -8.89 -27.07
N VAL A 63 -5.37 -7.58 -27.13
CA VAL A 63 -4.65 -6.98 -28.25
C VAL A 63 -3.25 -7.57 -28.30
N ARG A 64 -2.79 -7.95 -29.50
CA ARG A 64 -1.40 -8.32 -29.77
C ARG A 64 -0.69 -7.12 -30.36
N ALA A 65 0.05 -6.41 -29.52
CA ALA A 65 0.76 -5.20 -29.89
C ALA A 65 2.12 -5.51 -30.52
N ASP A 66 2.53 -4.65 -31.44
CA ASP A 66 3.90 -4.60 -31.94
C ASP A 66 4.79 -3.79 -30.96
N MET A 67 4.19 -2.84 -30.23
CA MET A 67 4.83 -2.03 -29.18
C MET A 67 3.84 -1.68 -28.06
N THR A 68 4.31 -1.65 -26.83
CA THR A 68 3.56 -1.18 -25.65
C THR A 68 4.31 -0.05 -24.95
N VAL A 69 3.64 1.10 -24.76
CA VAL A 69 4.17 2.21 -23.97
C VAL A 69 3.52 2.19 -22.59
N THR A 70 4.25 1.74 -21.57
CA THR A 70 3.79 1.70 -20.18
C THR A 70 4.27 2.93 -19.41
N PHE A 71 3.47 3.46 -18.49
CA PHE A 71 3.82 4.65 -17.73
C PHE A 71 4.38 4.35 -16.35
N HIS A 72 5.39 5.14 -15.94
CA HIS A 72 6.06 5.15 -14.63
C HIS A 72 6.80 3.85 -14.26
N ARG A 73 6.13 2.70 -14.30
CA ARG A 73 6.70 1.37 -14.06
C ARG A 73 6.08 0.32 -14.98
N VAL A 74 6.79 -0.79 -15.10
CA VAL A 74 6.25 -2.00 -15.72
C VAL A 74 5.13 -2.57 -14.85
N LYS A 75 4.00 -2.92 -15.45
CA LYS A 75 2.88 -3.55 -14.76
C LYS A 75 3.26 -4.99 -14.40
N LYS A 76 2.80 -5.47 -13.23
CA LYS A 76 3.17 -6.80 -12.72
C LYS A 76 2.83 -7.94 -13.68
N GLY A 77 1.78 -7.77 -14.47
CA GLY A 77 1.36 -8.75 -15.47
C GLY A 77 2.23 -8.80 -16.74
N ILE A 78 2.95 -7.71 -17.08
CA ILE A 78 3.71 -7.63 -18.34
C ILE A 78 4.76 -8.73 -18.49
N PRO A 79 5.59 -9.06 -17.46
CA PRO A 79 6.53 -10.16 -17.54
C PRO A 79 5.89 -11.51 -17.91
N ALA A 80 4.65 -11.75 -17.49
CA ALA A 80 3.89 -12.98 -17.77
C ALA A 80 3.14 -12.93 -19.11
N SER A 81 3.01 -11.76 -19.74
CA SER A 81 2.21 -11.53 -20.95
C SER A 81 3.00 -10.95 -22.12
N THR A 82 4.34 -11.12 -22.12
CA THR A 82 5.26 -10.51 -23.09
C THR A 82 4.90 -10.82 -24.54
N GLU A 83 4.29 -11.98 -24.81
CA GLU A 83 3.83 -12.41 -26.14
C GLU A 83 2.76 -11.49 -26.76
N TYR A 84 2.09 -10.67 -25.95
CA TYR A 84 1.10 -9.67 -26.38
C TYR A 84 1.66 -8.24 -26.45
N CYS A 85 2.80 -7.99 -25.82
CA CYS A 85 3.26 -6.62 -25.56
C CYS A 85 4.19 -6.06 -26.65
N GLY A 86 4.83 -6.91 -27.45
CA GLY A 86 5.84 -6.47 -28.41
C GLY A 86 7.02 -5.77 -27.71
N GLU A 87 7.55 -4.70 -28.32
CA GLU A 87 8.56 -3.86 -27.68
C GLU A 87 7.97 -3.06 -26.51
N ILE A 88 8.56 -3.11 -25.32
CA ILE A 88 8.07 -2.41 -24.13
C ILE A 88 8.89 -1.14 -23.88
N ILE A 89 8.24 0.02 -23.91
CA ILE A 89 8.81 1.32 -23.56
C ILE A 89 8.22 1.78 -22.24
N ILE A 90 9.08 2.13 -21.27
CA ILE A 90 8.64 2.74 -20.00
C ILE A 90 8.77 4.25 -20.11
N ALA A 91 7.64 4.94 -20.23
CA ALA A 91 7.58 6.39 -20.34
C ALA A 91 7.46 7.06 -18.95
N PRO A 92 8.36 8.00 -18.59
CA PRO A 92 8.20 8.81 -17.40
C PRO A 92 7.05 9.80 -17.61
N ILE A 93 6.16 9.91 -16.62
CA ILE A 93 4.99 10.82 -16.66
C ILE A 93 5.06 11.91 -15.57
N GLY A 94 6.27 12.18 -15.06
CA GLY A 94 6.49 13.22 -14.06
C GLY A 94 6.12 12.82 -12.62
N ILE A 95 5.91 11.53 -12.33
CA ILE A 95 5.76 11.08 -10.94
C ILE A 95 7.13 11.23 -10.23
N PRO A 96 7.20 12.03 -9.16
CA PRO A 96 8.45 12.24 -8.43
C PRO A 96 8.86 10.94 -7.69
N PRO A 97 10.15 10.58 -7.66
CA PRO A 97 10.63 9.40 -6.91
C PRO A 97 10.19 9.39 -5.44
N GLU A 98 10.05 10.58 -4.85
CA GLU A 98 9.59 10.79 -3.48
C GLU A 98 8.21 10.19 -3.21
N ALA A 99 7.33 10.11 -4.23
CA ALA A 99 6.02 9.46 -4.10
C ALA A 99 6.14 7.95 -3.78
N GLU A 100 7.22 7.30 -4.23
CA GLU A 100 7.50 5.91 -3.92
C GLU A 100 8.35 5.74 -2.66
N LEU A 101 9.16 6.73 -2.31
CA LEU A 101 10.16 6.61 -1.25
C LEU A 101 9.71 7.18 0.09
N VAL A 102 8.73 8.08 0.15
CA VAL A 102 8.38 8.79 1.37
C VAL A 102 6.97 8.44 1.84
N MET A 103 6.79 8.25 3.15
CA MET A 103 5.51 8.11 3.84
C MET A 103 4.80 9.47 3.92
N GLY A 104 4.19 9.88 2.81
CA GLY A 104 3.68 11.22 2.63
C GLY A 104 2.16 11.33 2.78
N PRO A 105 1.60 12.53 2.55
CA PRO A 105 0.16 12.74 2.51
C PRO A 105 -0.54 11.90 1.43
N GLY A 106 0.18 11.54 0.35
CA GLY A 106 -0.30 10.64 -0.69
C GLY A 106 -0.54 9.22 -0.19
N ASP A 107 0.27 8.72 0.76
CA ASP A 107 0.07 7.40 1.38
C ASP A 107 -1.18 7.38 2.26
N LEU A 108 -1.43 8.47 2.99
CA LEU A 108 -2.68 8.61 3.72
C LEU A 108 -3.87 8.67 2.77
N GLN A 109 -3.77 9.46 1.70
CA GLN A 109 -4.82 9.55 0.68
C GLN A 109 -5.12 8.17 0.09
N ASP A 110 -4.08 7.44 -0.29
CA ASP A 110 -4.15 6.09 -0.85
C ASP A 110 -4.79 5.11 0.14
N ALA A 111 -4.28 5.03 1.37
CA ALA A 111 -4.85 4.19 2.43
C ALA A 111 -6.35 4.45 2.67
N LEU A 112 -6.81 5.68 2.43
CA LEU A 112 -8.20 6.06 2.62
C LEU A 112 -9.12 5.67 1.44
N ILE A 113 -8.59 5.31 0.26
CA ILE A 113 -9.39 4.91 -0.91
C ILE A 113 -10.18 3.63 -0.63
N ASP A 114 -9.54 2.63 -0.02
CA ASP A 114 -10.15 1.34 0.30
C ASP A 114 -10.65 1.25 1.75
N PHE A 115 -10.78 2.40 2.42
CA PHE A 115 -11.18 2.48 3.81
C PHE A 115 -12.63 2.06 4.01
N SER A 116 -12.83 0.97 4.75
CA SER A 116 -14.16 0.48 5.14
C SER A 116 -14.84 1.43 6.10
N ARG A 117 -16.15 1.65 5.97
CA ARG A 117 -16.93 2.38 6.99
C ARG A 117 -17.11 1.57 8.27
N GLU A 118 -17.17 0.25 8.14
CA GLU A 118 -17.26 -0.66 9.28
C GLU A 118 -15.87 -0.95 9.84
N SER A 119 -15.71 -0.80 11.15
CA SER A 119 -14.49 -1.14 11.87
C SER A 119 -14.58 -2.54 12.50
N LYS A 120 -13.46 -3.26 12.46
CA LYS A 120 -13.27 -4.52 13.18
C LYS A 120 -12.86 -4.23 14.63
N PRO A 121 -13.27 -5.06 15.60
CA PRO A 121 -12.87 -4.89 16.99
C PRO A 121 -11.37 -5.12 17.19
N ILE A 122 -10.76 -4.31 18.06
CA ILE A 122 -9.32 -4.33 18.36
C ILE A 122 -9.11 -4.80 19.80
N GLY A 123 -8.27 -5.80 20.01
CA GLY A 123 -7.82 -6.23 21.33
C GLY A 123 -6.51 -5.55 21.70
N LEU A 124 -6.43 -4.97 22.89
CA LEU A 124 -5.22 -4.32 23.38
C LEU A 124 -4.70 -5.03 24.63
N VAL A 125 -3.45 -5.45 24.60
CA VAL A 125 -2.78 -6.10 25.72
C VAL A 125 -1.87 -5.07 26.39
N ASN A 126 -2.18 -4.73 27.64
CA ASN A 126 -1.45 -3.75 28.45
C ASN A 126 -1.04 -2.46 27.66
N PRO A 127 -1.99 -1.80 26.95
CA PRO A 127 -1.66 -0.64 26.14
C PRO A 127 -1.29 0.58 26.98
N ASP A 128 -0.56 1.51 26.37
CA ASP A 128 -0.45 2.87 26.91
C ASP A 128 -1.82 3.58 26.84
N GLU A 129 -2.17 4.34 27.88
CA GLU A 129 -3.45 5.05 27.97
C GLU A 129 -3.69 6.00 26.78
N GLU A 130 -2.62 6.60 26.26
CA GLU A 130 -2.69 7.53 25.12
C GLU A 130 -3.16 6.83 23.84
N ILE A 131 -2.83 5.54 23.66
CA ILE A 131 -3.35 4.74 22.52
C ILE A 131 -4.88 4.59 22.63
N ILE A 132 -5.38 4.29 23.84
CA ILE A 132 -6.82 4.16 24.09
C ILE A 132 -7.52 5.50 23.82
N GLU A 133 -6.94 6.61 24.30
CA GLU A 133 -7.51 7.95 24.12
C GLU A 133 -7.62 8.32 22.63
N ILE A 134 -6.57 8.09 21.85
CA ILE A 134 -6.55 8.39 20.41
C ILE A 134 -7.60 7.52 19.69
N LEU A 135 -7.64 6.21 19.96
CA LEU A 135 -8.62 5.31 19.35
C LEU A 135 -10.07 5.66 19.74
N SER A 136 -10.29 6.09 20.98
CA SER A 136 -11.61 6.55 21.43
C SER A 136 -12.05 7.83 20.72
N LYS A 137 -11.14 8.79 20.48
CA LYS A 137 -11.43 10.01 19.70
C LYS A 137 -11.79 9.73 18.24
N LEU A 138 -11.38 8.57 17.73
CA LEU A 138 -11.68 8.09 16.38
C LEU A 138 -12.88 7.13 16.33
N ASP A 139 -13.65 7.01 17.43
CA ASP A 139 -14.80 6.10 17.55
C ASP A 139 -14.45 4.63 17.23
N THR A 140 -13.27 4.20 17.69
CA THR A 140 -12.76 2.85 17.42
C THR A 140 -13.10 1.88 18.54
N LYS A 141 -13.63 0.72 18.19
CA LYS A 141 -14.04 -0.31 19.15
C LYS A 141 -12.85 -1.11 19.67
N VAL A 142 -12.44 -0.84 20.91
CA VAL A 142 -11.33 -1.52 21.58
C VAL A 142 -11.81 -2.44 22.70
N TYR A 143 -11.02 -3.46 23.01
CA TYR A 143 -11.29 -4.47 24.03
C TYR A 143 -10.03 -4.73 24.86
N LEU A 144 -10.19 -4.60 26.17
CA LEU A 144 -9.16 -4.92 27.16
C LEU A 144 -9.44 -6.29 27.80
N ASP A 145 -10.70 -6.72 27.78
CA ASP A 145 -11.18 -8.04 28.15
C ASP A 145 -11.12 -8.99 26.94
N ASP A 146 -10.53 -10.17 27.14
CA ASP A 146 -10.30 -11.17 26.07
C ASP A 146 -9.63 -10.56 24.81
N PRO A 147 -8.52 -9.79 24.95
CA PRO A 147 -7.95 -9.05 23.83
C PRO A 147 -7.37 -9.98 22.74
N LEU A 148 -6.90 -11.16 23.12
CA LEU A 148 -6.17 -12.09 22.24
C LEU A 148 -7.06 -12.80 21.21
N ASN A 149 -8.38 -12.77 21.40
CA ASN A 149 -9.36 -13.38 20.50
C ASN A 149 -9.93 -12.39 19.46
N LYS A 150 -9.52 -11.13 19.49
CA LYS A 150 -9.98 -10.10 18.56
C LYS A 150 -9.28 -10.24 17.20
N PRO A 151 -9.93 -9.87 16.08
CA PRO A 151 -9.35 -9.98 14.74
C PRO A 151 -8.11 -9.09 14.54
N ILE A 152 -7.94 -8.06 15.37
CA ILE A 152 -6.74 -7.22 15.40
C ILE A 152 -6.27 -7.16 16.85
N VAL A 153 -4.99 -7.40 17.09
CA VAL A 153 -4.41 -7.44 18.44
C VAL A 153 -3.16 -6.58 18.50
N TYR A 154 -3.07 -5.75 19.53
CA TYR A 154 -1.84 -5.04 19.90
C TYR A 154 -1.24 -5.68 21.15
N ILE A 155 0.02 -6.12 21.07
CA ILE A 155 0.69 -6.81 22.19
C ILE A 155 1.77 -5.99 22.91
N GLY A 156 1.98 -4.72 22.53
CA GLY A 156 2.92 -3.82 23.20
C GLY A 156 4.34 -4.38 23.34
N GLU A 157 5.08 -3.89 24.35
CA GLU A 157 6.46 -4.32 24.68
C GLU A 157 6.51 -5.56 25.58
N SER A 158 5.38 -6.00 26.13
CA SER A 158 5.34 -6.98 27.20
C SER A 158 5.96 -8.34 26.81
N VAL A 159 6.56 -8.99 27.80
CA VAL A 159 7.41 -10.20 27.69
C VAL A 159 6.68 -11.45 28.18
N GLU A 160 5.40 -11.32 28.54
CA GLU A 160 4.62 -12.44 29.05
C GLU A 160 4.32 -13.44 27.92
N GLU A 161 4.55 -14.74 28.18
CA GLU A 161 4.05 -15.81 27.33
C GLU A 161 2.52 -15.78 27.38
N TYR A 162 1.91 -15.12 26.40
CA TYR A 162 0.46 -15.03 26.29
C TYR A 162 -0.15 -16.40 25.97
N GLN A 163 -1.43 -16.57 26.33
CA GLN A 163 -2.27 -17.63 25.75
C GLN A 163 -2.17 -17.59 24.21
N GLU A 164 -2.47 -18.71 23.54
CA GLU A 164 -2.49 -18.75 22.08
C GLU A 164 -3.39 -17.64 21.51
N ILE A 165 -2.76 -16.64 20.87
CA ILE A 165 -3.47 -15.60 20.12
C ILE A 165 -4.26 -16.29 19.02
N ASN A 166 -5.48 -15.81 18.77
CA ASN A 166 -6.28 -16.35 17.67
C ASN A 166 -5.45 -16.30 16.35
N PRO A 167 -5.23 -17.45 15.68
CA PRO A 167 -4.29 -17.53 14.56
C PRO A 167 -4.75 -16.76 13.32
N ARG A 168 -6.01 -16.30 13.30
CA ARG A 168 -6.55 -15.43 12.24
C ARG A 168 -6.35 -13.93 12.54
N SER A 169 -5.88 -13.59 13.73
CA SER A 169 -5.67 -12.21 14.12
C SER A 169 -4.52 -11.57 13.37
N ILE A 170 -4.70 -10.31 13.02
CA ILE A 170 -3.62 -9.43 12.62
C ILE A 170 -2.98 -8.87 13.89
N VAL A 171 -1.74 -9.25 14.15
CA VAL A 171 -1.03 -8.89 15.39
C VAL A 171 0.01 -7.79 15.11
N LEU A 172 -0.12 -6.68 15.83
CA LEU A 172 0.86 -5.58 15.92
C LEU A 172 1.67 -5.73 17.21
N SER A 173 2.99 -5.74 17.12
CA SER A 173 3.89 -5.88 18.27
C SER A 173 4.92 -4.75 18.36
N GLU A 174 5.37 -4.47 19.58
CA GLU A 174 6.66 -3.81 19.79
C GLU A 174 7.76 -4.87 19.81
N GLY A 175 8.82 -4.64 19.04
CA GLY A 175 9.85 -5.60 18.78
C GLY A 175 9.41 -6.78 17.88
N LEU A 176 10.36 -7.64 17.58
CA LEU A 176 10.13 -8.86 16.80
C LEU A 176 9.44 -9.90 17.68
N ARG A 177 8.25 -10.31 17.27
CA ARG A 177 7.44 -11.38 17.88
C ARG A 177 7.02 -12.35 16.81
N ARG A 178 6.90 -13.64 17.11
CA ARG A 178 6.64 -14.67 16.10
C ARG A 178 5.26 -14.49 15.46
N GLU A 179 4.28 -14.13 16.27
CA GLU A 179 2.86 -14.04 15.96
C GLU A 179 2.54 -12.76 15.16
N SER A 180 3.41 -11.74 15.20
CA SER A 180 3.13 -10.45 14.60
C SER A 180 3.19 -10.43 13.08
N LYS A 181 2.27 -9.69 12.47
CA LYS A 181 2.30 -9.31 11.05
C LYS A 181 2.96 -7.95 10.84
N VAL A 182 2.95 -7.11 11.87
CA VAL A 182 3.63 -5.82 11.91
C VAL A 182 4.43 -5.74 13.19
N ALA A 183 5.72 -5.38 13.07
CA ALA A 183 6.60 -5.14 14.21
C ALA A 183 7.13 -3.71 14.18
N ILE A 184 6.88 -2.96 15.24
CA ILE A 184 7.49 -1.65 15.48
C ILE A 184 8.75 -1.86 16.29
N ILE A 185 9.90 -1.43 15.78
CA ILE A 185 11.20 -1.61 16.43
C ILE A 185 11.79 -0.24 16.68
N LYS A 186 11.97 0.08 17.96
CA LYS A 186 12.72 1.28 18.36
C LYS A 186 14.21 0.98 18.26
N GLU A 187 14.90 1.64 17.35
CA GLU A 187 16.34 1.46 17.20
C GLU A 187 17.07 2.40 18.17
N SER A 188 17.81 1.83 19.13
CA SER A 188 18.76 2.61 19.93
C SER A 188 19.82 3.18 19.00
N SER A 189 20.19 4.46 19.19
CA SER A 189 21.02 5.33 18.34
C SER A 189 22.45 4.85 18.02
N VAL A 190 22.66 3.57 17.74
CA VAL A 190 23.90 3.06 17.16
C VAL A 190 23.95 3.62 15.75
N ARG A 191 24.87 4.58 15.55
CA ARG A 191 25.11 5.30 14.30
C ARG A 191 25.13 4.34 13.09
N MET A 192 23.98 4.16 12.44
CA MET A 192 23.98 3.85 11.02
C MET A 192 24.36 5.14 10.28
N GLN A 193 25.39 5.04 9.44
CA GLN A 193 25.99 6.21 8.80
C GLN A 193 25.15 6.75 7.64
N SER A 194 24.11 6.02 7.18
CA SER A 194 23.26 6.46 6.08
C SER A 194 21.81 5.95 6.15
N ILE A 195 20.90 6.68 5.51
CA ILE A 195 19.50 6.29 5.29
C ILE A 195 19.37 4.99 4.48
N ASN A 196 20.35 4.72 3.61
CA ASN A 196 20.40 3.51 2.79
C ASN A 196 20.64 2.26 3.65
N ASP A 197 21.47 2.35 4.68
CA ASP A 197 21.71 1.24 5.60
C ASP A 197 20.47 0.88 6.41
N LYS A 198 19.72 1.89 6.87
CA LYS A 198 18.45 1.67 7.57
C LYS A 198 17.39 1.04 6.67
N SER A 199 17.27 1.56 5.45
CA SER A 199 16.36 1.02 4.43
C SER A 199 16.67 -0.44 4.11
N ARG A 200 17.96 -0.76 3.95
CA ARG A 200 18.45 -2.12 3.73
C ARG A 200 18.13 -3.03 4.93
N ARG A 201 18.43 -2.59 6.15
CA ARG A 201 18.14 -3.36 7.37
C ARG A 201 16.64 -3.62 7.56
N ALA A 202 15.79 -2.63 7.31
CA ALA A 202 14.34 -2.80 7.38
C ALA A 202 13.86 -3.86 6.37
N LYS A 203 14.38 -3.83 5.13
CA LYS A 203 14.09 -4.84 4.10
C LYS A 203 14.56 -6.24 4.52
N GLU A 204 15.81 -6.36 4.98
CA GLU A 204 16.37 -7.64 5.45
C GLU A 204 15.52 -8.24 6.57
N LEU A 205 15.20 -7.46 7.60
CA LEU A 205 14.33 -7.90 8.71
C LEU A 205 12.93 -8.29 8.24
N ALA A 206 12.36 -7.57 7.28
CA ALA A 206 11.03 -7.87 6.75
C ALA A 206 10.99 -9.19 5.97
N VAL A 207 12.02 -9.44 5.14
CA VAL A 207 12.19 -10.71 4.41
C VAL A 207 12.44 -11.86 5.39
N ASP A 208 13.41 -11.72 6.29
CA ASP A 208 13.84 -12.78 7.21
C ASP A 208 12.71 -13.23 8.14
N HIS A 209 11.81 -12.32 8.51
CA HIS A 209 10.72 -12.60 9.44
C HIS A 209 9.33 -12.68 8.78
N GLY A 210 9.23 -12.46 7.46
CA GLY A 210 7.96 -12.52 6.71
C GLY A 210 6.88 -11.60 7.26
N LYS A 211 7.25 -10.37 7.66
CA LYS A 211 6.37 -9.39 8.31
C LYS A 211 6.74 -7.97 7.90
N ILE A 212 5.84 -7.02 8.14
CA ILE A 212 6.16 -5.60 7.96
C ILE A 212 6.96 -5.11 9.16
N ILE A 213 8.05 -4.41 8.86
CA ILE A 213 8.95 -3.81 9.82
C ILE A 213 8.80 -2.30 9.77
N TYR A 214 8.50 -1.69 10.90
CA TYR A 214 8.55 -0.25 11.10
C TYR A 214 9.69 0.07 12.07
N LEU A 215 10.80 0.62 11.57
CA LEU A 215 11.93 1.07 12.38
C LEU A 215 11.72 2.52 12.80
N GLN A 216 11.57 2.76 14.12
CA GLN A 216 11.52 4.10 14.70
C GLN A 216 12.94 4.57 15.04
N SER A 217 13.37 5.71 14.49
CA SER A 217 14.70 6.28 14.74
C SER A 217 14.74 7.80 14.46
N ASP A 218 15.92 8.37 14.20
CA ASP A 218 16.12 9.73 13.65
C ASP A 218 15.61 9.90 12.21
N ILE A 219 15.30 8.81 11.52
CA ILE A 219 14.46 8.76 10.31
C ILE A 219 13.68 7.46 10.40
N ASP A 220 12.35 7.51 10.41
CA ASP A 220 11.58 6.28 10.44
C ASP A 220 11.63 5.59 9.08
N VAL A 221 11.66 4.27 9.09
CA VAL A 221 11.66 3.44 7.90
C VAL A 221 10.59 2.35 8.03
N VAL A 222 9.78 2.15 7.00
CA VAL A 222 8.85 1.03 6.91
C VAL A 222 9.19 0.15 5.71
N SER A 223 9.16 -1.17 5.87
CA SER A 223 9.38 -2.13 4.77
C SER A 223 8.55 -3.40 4.93
N ASP A 224 8.11 -3.96 3.80
CA ASP A 224 7.55 -5.31 3.67
C ASP A 224 8.55 -6.31 3.04
N GLY A 225 9.80 -5.89 2.81
CA GLY A 225 10.86 -6.66 2.16
C GLY A 225 11.04 -6.32 0.68
N ASP A 226 9.97 -5.96 -0.03
CA ASP A 226 10.01 -5.50 -1.43
C ASP A 226 10.09 -3.96 -1.47
N LYS A 227 9.07 -3.33 -0.89
CA LYS A 227 8.92 -1.88 -0.76
C LYS A 227 9.59 -1.38 0.51
N CYS A 228 10.04 -0.13 0.45
CA CYS A 228 10.59 0.56 1.60
C CYS A 228 10.29 2.06 1.48
N LYS A 229 9.80 2.66 2.57
CA LYS A 229 9.54 4.10 2.64
C LYS A 229 10.14 4.72 3.90
N ILE A 230 10.45 6.00 3.81
CA ILE A 230 11.03 6.81 4.90
C ILE A 230 10.05 7.88 5.38
N SER A 231 10.25 8.41 6.59
CA SER A 231 9.41 9.48 7.15
C SER A 231 9.42 10.76 6.31
N TRP A 232 8.23 11.33 6.10
CA TRP A 232 8.03 12.67 5.51
C TRP A 232 8.45 13.80 6.44
N TYR A 233 7.99 13.72 7.68
CA TYR A 233 8.26 14.72 8.71
C TYR A 233 9.57 14.45 9.43
N SER A 234 10.06 15.49 10.11
CA SER A 234 11.23 15.38 10.98
C SER A 234 11.02 14.32 12.07
N ARG A 235 12.13 13.77 12.54
CA ARG A 235 12.24 12.67 13.51
C ARG A 235 13.38 12.98 14.49
N PRO A 236 13.47 12.32 15.65
CA PRO A 236 12.62 11.23 16.15
C PRO A 236 11.22 11.70 16.58
N LEU A 237 10.27 10.76 16.64
CA LEU A 237 8.97 11.01 17.25
C LEU A 237 9.10 11.16 18.77
N GLY A 238 8.38 12.12 19.34
CA GLY A 238 8.13 12.20 20.77
C GLY A 238 7.15 11.14 21.24
N ARG A 239 6.72 11.22 22.51
CA ARG A 239 5.77 10.26 23.08
C ARG A 239 4.46 10.25 22.29
N THR A 240 3.84 11.42 22.09
CA THR A 240 2.54 11.55 21.41
C THR A 240 2.60 11.13 19.95
N GLY A 241 3.63 11.51 19.18
CA GLY A 241 3.82 11.01 17.82
C GLY A 241 3.98 9.48 17.79
N SER A 242 4.73 8.92 18.73
CA SER A 242 4.93 7.47 18.84
C SER A 242 3.62 6.73 19.20
N MET A 243 2.81 7.26 20.12
CA MET A 243 1.50 6.66 20.45
C MET A 243 0.50 6.80 19.29
N THR A 244 0.54 7.93 18.60
CA THR A 244 -0.23 8.17 17.36
C THR A 244 0.12 7.15 16.29
N LEU A 245 1.40 6.82 16.07
CA LEU A 245 1.79 5.78 15.12
C LEU A 245 1.07 4.46 15.39
N ARG A 246 1.11 3.99 16.64
CA ARG A 246 0.49 2.71 17.05
C ARG A 246 -1.02 2.76 16.87
N ALA A 247 -1.66 3.79 17.43
CA ALA A 247 -3.10 3.98 17.34
C ALA A 247 -3.57 4.07 15.89
N MET A 248 -2.85 4.78 15.02
CA MET A 248 -3.25 4.93 13.62
C MET A 248 -3.05 3.65 12.79
N ILE A 249 -2.01 2.85 13.06
CA ILE A 249 -1.89 1.51 12.44
C ILE A 249 -3.12 0.68 12.82
N LEU A 250 -3.43 0.59 14.12
CA LEU A 250 -4.56 -0.19 14.63
C LEU A 250 -5.90 0.28 14.04
N PHE A 251 -6.12 1.59 14.01
CA PHE A 251 -7.31 2.20 13.42
C PHE A 251 -7.46 1.83 11.95
N LEU A 252 -6.43 2.06 11.12
CA LEU A 252 -6.50 1.79 9.69
C LEU A 252 -6.72 0.30 9.39
N LEU A 253 -6.04 -0.60 10.12
CA LEU A 253 -6.25 -2.04 10.00
C LEU A 253 -7.69 -2.43 10.36
N SER A 254 -8.29 -1.79 11.37
CA SER A 254 -9.69 -2.04 11.74
C SER A 254 -10.66 -1.71 10.62
N HIS A 255 -10.28 -0.78 9.74
CA HIS A 255 -11.04 -0.37 8.57
C HIS A 255 -10.59 -1.05 7.27
N ASN A 256 -10.02 -2.25 7.35
CA ASN A 256 -9.60 -3.07 6.21
C ASN A 256 -8.52 -2.44 5.30
N VAL A 257 -7.77 -1.46 5.80
CA VAL A 257 -6.60 -0.97 5.06
C VAL A 257 -5.51 -2.04 5.09
N ASP A 258 -4.85 -2.25 3.94
CA ASP A 258 -3.69 -3.14 3.80
C ASP A 258 -2.58 -2.80 4.81
N LEU A 259 -1.86 -3.82 5.28
CA LEU A 259 -0.87 -3.67 6.34
C LEU A 259 0.21 -2.63 6.02
N PHE A 260 0.76 -2.66 4.80
CA PHE A 260 1.85 -1.75 4.43
C PHE A 260 1.33 -0.32 4.29
N ARG A 261 0.16 -0.15 3.66
CA ARG A 261 -0.50 1.16 3.51
C ARG A 261 -0.89 1.76 4.87
N ALA A 262 -1.37 0.94 5.80
CA ALA A 262 -1.68 1.35 7.17
C ALA A 262 -0.44 1.89 7.89
N CYS A 263 0.71 1.20 7.77
CA CYS A 263 1.97 1.65 8.36
C CYS A 263 2.47 2.96 7.73
N CYS A 264 2.43 3.11 6.39
CA CYS A 264 2.85 4.34 5.72
C CYS A 264 1.99 5.54 6.12
N ALA A 265 0.67 5.38 6.07
CA ALA A 265 -0.28 6.43 6.44
C ALA A 265 -0.16 6.81 7.93
N ALA A 266 0.02 5.83 8.81
CA ALA A 266 0.26 6.09 10.23
C ALA A 266 1.60 6.78 10.49
N GLY A 267 2.65 6.44 9.75
CA GLY A 267 3.95 7.11 9.81
C GLY A 267 3.89 8.58 9.39
N TYR A 268 3.09 8.91 8.37
CA TYR A 268 2.77 10.29 8.00
C TYR A 268 2.03 11.01 9.14
N LEU A 269 0.93 10.43 9.63
CA LEU A 269 0.08 11.04 10.67
C LEU A 269 0.80 11.24 12.00
N ALA A 270 1.65 10.31 12.40
CA ALA A 270 2.49 10.43 13.59
C ALA A 270 3.39 11.66 13.52
N GLY A 271 4.03 11.88 12.36
CA GLY A 271 4.84 13.09 12.13
C GLY A 271 4.01 14.36 12.05
N TYR A 272 2.84 14.31 11.41
CA TYR A 272 1.91 15.44 11.34
C TYR A 272 1.49 15.89 12.75
N VAL A 273 1.12 14.94 13.62
CA VAL A 273 0.72 15.20 15.00
C VAL A 273 1.89 15.75 15.83
N GLU A 274 3.11 15.25 15.61
CA GLU A 274 4.31 15.78 16.29
C GLU A 274 4.52 17.28 15.99
N GLU A 275 4.32 17.71 14.73
CA GLU A 275 4.49 19.12 14.34
C GLU A 275 3.29 20.01 14.64
N ASN A 276 2.07 19.46 14.60
CA ASN A 276 0.83 20.26 14.58
C ASN A 276 -0.07 20.05 15.79
N GLY A 277 0.23 19.10 16.67
CA GLY A 277 -0.60 18.74 17.82
C GLY A 277 -1.65 17.67 17.52
N LEU A 278 -1.99 16.88 18.53
CA LEU A 278 -2.92 15.75 18.43
C LEU A 278 -4.34 16.20 18.06
N GLU A 279 -4.74 17.40 18.47
CA GLU A 279 -6.04 18.00 18.16
C GLU A 279 -6.27 18.19 16.64
N LYS A 280 -5.20 18.19 15.83
CA LYS A 280 -5.29 18.33 14.37
C LYS A 280 -5.49 17.00 13.64
N LEU A 281 -5.34 15.86 14.32
CA LEU A 281 -5.43 14.52 13.71
C LEU A 281 -6.74 14.31 12.96
N SER A 282 -7.89 14.54 13.61
CA SER A 282 -9.21 14.33 13.00
C SER A 282 -9.47 15.27 11.82
N SER A 283 -8.96 16.51 11.87
CA SER A 283 -9.10 17.45 10.76
C SER A 283 -8.26 17.03 9.55
N GLU A 284 -7.04 16.52 9.74
CA GLU A 284 -6.22 16.02 8.64
C GLU A 284 -6.85 14.80 7.97
N LEU A 285 -7.36 13.85 8.77
CA LEU A 285 -8.10 12.69 8.25
C LEU A 285 -9.31 13.12 7.42
N THR A 286 -10.10 14.07 7.93
CA THR A 286 -11.30 14.57 7.24
C THR A 286 -10.94 15.30 5.94
N TYR A 287 -9.93 16.16 5.98
CA TYR A 287 -9.42 16.89 4.83
C TYR A 287 -8.99 15.92 3.71
N ARG A 288 -8.20 14.90 4.02
CA ARG A 288 -7.75 13.90 3.04
C ARG A 288 -8.90 13.06 2.51
N LYS A 289 -9.81 12.59 3.37
CA LYS A 289 -11.01 11.87 2.94
C LYS A 289 -11.83 12.66 1.91
N SER A 290 -11.98 13.97 2.10
CA SER A 290 -12.73 14.83 1.16
C SER A 290 -12.14 14.89 -0.26
N ARG A 291 -10.85 14.58 -0.42
CA ARG A 291 -10.15 14.63 -1.72
C ARG A 291 -10.16 13.31 -2.49
N ILE A 292 -10.74 12.23 -1.94
CA ILE A 292 -10.91 10.96 -2.66
C ILE A 292 -12.05 11.05 -3.69
N SER A 293 -13.03 11.92 -3.44
CA SER A 293 -14.25 12.05 -4.24
C SER A 293 -14.10 12.92 -5.50
N LEU A 294 -12.86 13.28 -5.88
CA LEU A 294 -12.53 14.12 -7.06
C LEU A 294 -11.79 13.28 -8.10
#